data_AF-A0A6V1PFC8-F1
#
_entry.id   AF-A0A6V1PFC8-F1
#
_cell.length_a   1.000
_cell.length_b   1.000
_cell.length_c   1.000
_cell.angle_alpha   90.00
_cell.angle_beta   90.00
_cell.angle_gamma   90.00
#
_symmetry.space_group_name_H-M   'P 1'
#
loop_
_entity.id
_entity.type
_entity.pdbx_description
1 polymer ?
#
loop_
_entity_poly.entity_id
_entity_poly.type
_entity_poly.pdbx_seq_one_letter_code
_entity_poly.pdbx_strand_id
1 'polypeptide(L)'
;MENYEVPKDENLDELLNDPQVWEEAKKAEAEGPDGKSAAKLAMAGFARAATDPSEIQKTMALANDPEAMAQAQRLMQDPDFKAEMNQILHKPEFQQAMERAKNMFTDLMADPEKVAQLQEMMANPEKMQEMQQQYASMFGGVPPGAEAAPISDAPAKKKKTRRGGKKHKKKGQQTEEGEEAAEGAEAAETST
;
A
#
# COMPACT_ATOMS: atom_id res chain seq x y z
N MET A 1 19.57 -8.23 10.29
CA MET A 1 18.27 -8.10 9.61
C MET A 1 17.26 -8.82 10.47
N GLU A 2 16.58 -8.08 11.34
CA GLU A 2 15.54 -8.65 12.19
C GLU A 2 14.29 -8.86 11.34
N ASN A 3 13.84 -10.10 11.23
CA ASN A 3 12.62 -10.47 10.53
C ASN A 3 11.41 -9.81 11.21
N TYR A 4 10.86 -8.79 10.58
CA TYR A 4 9.52 -8.30 10.91
C TYR A 4 8.50 -9.26 10.29
N GLU A 5 8.15 -10.33 11.02
CA GLU A 5 6.92 -11.08 10.77
C GLU A 5 5.74 -10.13 11.00
N VAL A 6 5.11 -9.70 9.91
CA VAL A 6 3.85 -8.96 9.97
C VAL A 6 2.79 -9.95 10.46
N PRO A 7 2.21 -9.75 11.65
CA PRO A 7 1.17 -10.64 12.14
C PRO A 7 -0.04 -10.57 11.20
N LYS A 8 -0.40 -11.73 10.64
CA LYS A 8 -1.65 -11.92 9.91
C LYS A 8 -2.77 -12.12 10.94
N ASP A 9 -3.12 -11.07 11.67
CA ASP A 9 -4.25 -11.13 12.60
C ASP A 9 -5.51 -10.55 11.94
N GLU A 10 -6.46 -11.45 11.69
CA GLU A 10 -7.76 -11.24 11.05
C GLU A 10 -8.78 -10.48 11.94
N ASN A 11 -8.34 -9.63 12.89
CA ASN A 11 -9.21 -8.96 13.85
C ASN A 11 -9.02 -7.44 13.89
N LEU A 12 -9.01 -6.79 12.71
CA LEU A 12 -9.04 -5.31 12.63
C LEU A 12 -10.28 -4.72 13.32
N ASP A 13 -11.42 -5.42 13.26
CA ASP A 13 -12.68 -4.98 13.88
C ASP A 13 -12.66 -5.02 15.42
N GLU A 14 -11.85 -5.91 16.01
CA GLU A 14 -11.68 -6.02 17.46
C GLU A 14 -10.69 -4.94 17.97
N LEU A 15 -9.64 -4.65 17.20
CA LEU A 15 -8.70 -3.56 17.46
C LEU A 15 -9.34 -2.17 17.40
N LEU A 16 -10.36 -1.96 16.55
CA LEU A 16 -11.06 -0.67 16.49
C LEU A 16 -12.00 -0.41 17.70
N ASN A 17 -12.41 -1.46 18.42
CA ASN A 17 -13.32 -1.36 19.56
C ASN A 17 -12.64 -1.53 20.93
N ASP A 18 -11.33 -1.77 20.97
CA ASP A 18 -10.58 -1.88 22.21
C ASP A 18 -10.29 -0.48 22.79
N PRO A 19 -10.77 -0.16 24.01
CA PRO A 19 -10.54 1.14 24.63
C PRO A 19 -9.06 1.43 24.91
N GLN A 20 -8.19 0.41 24.99
CA GLN A 20 -6.74 0.63 25.10
C GLN A 20 -6.13 1.21 23.83
N VAL A 21 -6.64 0.83 22.65
CA VAL A 21 -6.18 1.39 21.37
C VAL A 21 -6.54 2.87 21.27
N TRP A 22 -7.69 3.26 21.81
CA TRP A 22 -8.10 4.67 21.88
C TRP A 22 -7.27 5.50 22.87
N GLU A 23 -6.86 4.91 23.99
CA GLU A 23 -5.96 5.55 24.97
C GLU A 23 -4.52 5.66 24.43
N GLU A 24 -4.00 4.64 23.74
CA GLU A 24 -2.71 4.70 23.04
C GLU A 24 -2.75 5.68 21.86
N ALA A 25 -3.84 5.74 21.10
CA ALA A 25 -4.02 6.73 20.04
C ALA A 25 -4.04 8.15 20.61
N LYS A 26 -4.75 8.40 21.72
CA LYS A 26 -4.71 9.72 22.41
C LYS A 26 -3.34 10.05 22.99
N LYS A 27 -2.61 9.05 23.49
CA LYS A 27 -1.26 9.25 24.00
C LYS A 27 -0.27 9.51 22.87
N ALA A 28 -0.39 8.81 21.74
CA ALA A 28 0.35 9.08 20.51
C ALA A 28 -0.02 10.44 19.89
N GLU A 29 -1.26 10.90 20.07
CA GLU A 29 -1.69 12.25 19.69
C GLU A 29 -1.09 13.31 20.63
N ALA A 30 -0.91 13.00 21.92
CA ALA A 30 -0.26 13.86 22.90
C ALA A 30 1.27 13.90 22.79
N GLU A 31 1.91 12.80 22.36
CA GLU A 31 3.34 12.71 22.07
C GLU A 31 3.68 13.12 20.63
N GLY A 32 2.66 13.33 19.80
CA GLY A 32 2.77 13.57 18.37
C GLY A 32 3.04 12.27 17.61
N PRO A 33 2.51 12.11 16.38
CA PRO A 33 2.79 10.93 15.58
C PRO A 33 4.29 10.84 15.35
N ASP A 34 4.92 9.83 15.95
CA ASP A 34 6.34 9.52 15.77
C ASP A 34 6.66 9.52 14.27
N GLY A 35 7.76 10.19 13.88
CA GLY A 35 8.11 10.39 12.48
C GLY A 35 8.17 9.08 11.69
N LYS A 36 8.52 7.96 12.35
CA LYS A 36 8.50 6.63 11.72
C LYS A 36 7.09 6.11 11.45
N SER A 37 6.19 6.26 12.41
CA SER A 37 4.79 5.86 12.26
C SER A 37 4.09 6.70 11.18
N ALA A 38 4.39 8.00 11.13
CA ALA A 38 3.89 8.88 10.07
C ALA A 38 4.43 8.47 8.69
N ALA A 39 5.72 8.13 8.57
CA ALA A 39 6.30 7.65 7.31
C ALA A 39 5.67 6.33 6.83
N LYS A 40 5.45 5.37 7.74
CA LYS A 40 4.76 4.11 7.42
C LYS A 40 3.31 4.33 7.00
N LEU A 41 2.59 5.19 7.71
CA LEU A 41 1.21 5.54 7.37
C LEU A 41 1.15 6.22 6.00
N ALA A 42 2.06 7.15 5.71
CA ALA A 42 2.15 7.81 4.41
C ALA A 42 2.42 6.80 3.28
N MET A 43 3.34 5.84 3.49
CA MET A 43 3.59 4.78 2.50
C MET A 43 2.40 3.84 2.32
N ALA A 44 1.73 3.44 3.40
CA ALA A 44 0.54 2.60 3.33
C ALA A 44 -0.61 3.33 2.61
N GLY A 45 -0.79 4.62 2.90
CA GLY A 45 -1.74 5.49 2.21
C GLY A 45 -1.43 5.60 0.73
N PHE A 46 -0.15 5.77 0.37
CA PHE A 46 0.28 5.81 -1.02
C PHE A 46 0.06 4.48 -1.74
N ALA A 47 0.40 3.35 -1.11
CA ALA A 47 0.17 2.02 -1.69
C ALA A 47 -1.33 1.76 -1.91
N ARG A 48 -2.18 2.18 -0.97
CA ARG A 48 -3.64 2.07 -1.10
C ARG A 48 -4.17 2.99 -2.21
N ALA A 49 -3.69 4.23 -2.27
CA ALA A 49 -4.05 5.17 -3.33
C ALA A 49 -3.58 4.68 -4.71
N ALA A 50 -2.42 4.03 -4.81
CA ALA A 50 -1.95 3.45 -6.06
C ALA A 50 -2.87 2.34 -6.60
N THR A 51 -3.59 1.65 -5.70
CA THR A 51 -4.56 0.64 -6.07
C THR A 51 -5.99 1.18 -6.22
N ASP A 52 -6.38 2.21 -5.46
CA ASP A 52 -7.75 2.72 -5.43
C ASP A 52 -7.83 4.17 -5.98
N PRO A 53 -8.43 4.38 -7.17
CA PRO A 53 -8.54 5.70 -7.77
C PRO A 53 -9.43 6.67 -6.97
N SER A 54 -10.33 6.16 -6.14
CA SER A 54 -11.18 7.01 -5.28
C SER A 54 -10.37 7.59 -4.11
N GLU A 55 -9.39 6.85 -3.62
CA GLU A 55 -8.44 7.33 -2.61
C GLU A 55 -7.47 8.36 -3.20
N ILE A 56 -7.10 8.26 -4.48
CA ILE A 56 -6.31 9.31 -5.17
C ILE A 56 -7.07 10.64 -5.15
N GLN A 57 -8.37 10.64 -5.43
CA GLN A 57 -9.18 11.86 -5.41
C GLN A 57 -9.23 12.49 -4.02
N LYS A 58 -9.43 11.68 -2.97
CA LYS A 58 -9.38 12.16 -1.58
C LYS A 58 -8.00 12.70 -1.21
N THR A 59 -6.95 12.02 -1.62
CA THR A 59 -5.56 12.44 -1.36
C THR A 59 -5.26 13.75 -2.09
N MET A 60 -5.76 13.93 -3.31
CA MET A 60 -5.66 15.21 -4.03
C MET A 60 -6.49 16.32 -3.37
N ALA A 61 -7.68 16.01 -2.84
CA ALA A 61 -8.46 16.99 -2.08
C ALA A 61 -7.71 17.44 -0.82
N LEU A 62 -7.10 16.49 -0.08
CA LEU A 62 -6.21 16.75 1.05
C LEU A 62 -4.96 17.53 0.65
N ALA A 63 -4.36 17.22 -0.51
CA ALA A 63 -3.17 17.94 -0.98
C ALA A 63 -3.48 19.39 -1.40
N ASN A 64 -4.73 19.70 -1.75
CA ASN A 64 -5.19 21.07 -2.00
C ASN A 64 -5.62 21.79 -0.71
N ASP A 65 -5.74 21.07 0.41
CA ASP A 65 -6.08 21.64 1.69
C ASP A 65 -4.84 22.28 2.36
N PRO A 66 -4.88 23.58 2.68
CA PRO A 66 -3.72 24.28 3.24
C PRO A 66 -3.36 23.84 4.66
N GLU A 67 -4.33 23.40 5.46
CA GLU A 67 -4.08 22.89 6.81
C GLU A 67 -3.42 21.52 6.77
N ALA A 68 -3.90 20.64 5.89
CA ALA A 68 -3.28 19.34 5.65
C ALA A 68 -1.85 19.48 5.11
N MET A 69 -1.59 20.44 4.20
CA MET A 69 -0.22 20.73 3.75
C MET A 69 0.66 21.26 4.88
N ALA A 70 0.15 22.12 5.76
CA ALA A 70 0.92 22.61 6.91
C ALA A 70 1.30 21.46 7.86
N GLN A 71 0.37 20.52 8.08
CA GLN A 71 0.63 19.32 8.89
C GLN A 71 1.64 18.39 8.20
N ALA A 72 1.49 18.15 6.91
CA ALA A 72 2.43 17.35 6.12
C ALA A 72 3.84 17.97 6.11
N GLN A 73 3.95 19.30 6.00
CA GLN A 73 5.22 20.02 6.10
C GLN A 73 5.84 19.91 7.49
N ARG A 74 5.02 19.89 8.55
CA ARG A 74 5.51 19.69 9.92
C ARG A 74 6.10 18.28 10.08
N LEU A 75 5.40 17.26 9.57
CA LEU A 75 5.90 15.88 9.52
C LEU A 75 7.16 15.74 8.67
N MET A 76 7.22 16.40 7.51
CA MET A 76 8.42 16.40 6.67
C MET A 76 9.62 17.07 7.30
N GLN A 77 9.41 18.02 8.21
CA GLN A 77 10.49 18.69 8.94
C GLN A 77 11.01 17.85 10.11
N ASP A 78 10.22 16.89 10.57
CA ASP A 78 10.58 15.97 11.65
C ASP A 78 11.86 15.18 11.31
N PRO A 79 12.84 15.13 12.23
CA PRO A 79 14.12 14.47 11.99
C PRO A 79 14.00 12.95 11.88
N ASP A 80 13.07 12.32 12.59
CA ASP A 80 12.86 10.87 12.54
C ASP A 80 12.18 10.46 11.24
N PHE A 81 11.21 11.25 10.78
CA PHE A 81 10.65 11.12 9.43
C PHE A 81 11.75 11.33 8.36
N LYS A 82 12.59 12.36 8.56
CA LYS A 82 13.90 12.61 7.95
C LYS A 82 14.70 11.32 7.72
N ALA A 83 14.99 10.65 8.83
CA ALA A 83 15.85 9.48 8.88
C ALA A 83 15.21 8.28 8.17
N GLU A 84 13.94 7.98 8.46
CA GLU A 84 13.23 6.84 7.88
C GLU A 84 13.06 7.01 6.35
N MET A 85 12.67 8.21 5.91
CA MET A 85 12.56 8.53 4.49
C MET A 85 13.92 8.40 3.81
N ASN A 86 14.99 8.93 4.41
CA ASN A 86 16.34 8.78 3.85
C ASN A 86 16.74 7.31 3.73
N GLN A 87 16.43 6.46 4.71
CA GLN A 87 16.73 5.03 4.60
C GLN A 87 16.00 4.40 3.41
N ILE A 88 14.73 4.75 3.20
CA ILE A 88 13.95 4.28 2.06
C ILE A 88 14.53 4.79 0.73
N LEU A 89 14.85 6.09 0.65
CA LEU A 89 15.43 6.70 -0.56
C LEU A 89 16.78 6.08 -0.94
N HIS A 90 17.54 5.59 0.05
CA HIS A 90 18.81 4.89 -0.19
C HIS A 90 18.66 3.40 -0.53
N LYS A 91 17.43 2.84 -0.50
CA LYS A 91 17.23 1.45 -0.93
C LYS A 91 17.43 1.36 -2.45
N PRO A 92 18.19 0.36 -2.95
CA PRO A 92 18.46 0.22 -4.38
C PRO A 92 17.19 0.00 -5.20
N GLU A 93 16.21 -0.73 -4.66
CA GLU A 93 14.90 -0.93 -5.29
C GLU A 93 14.16 0.40 -5.49
N PHE A 94 14.22 1.28 -4.49
CA PHE A 94 13.62 2.60 -4.57
C PHE A 94 14.35 3.49 -5.56
N GLN A 95 15.69 3.48 -5.56
CA GLN A 95 16.49 4.23 -6.53
C GLN A 95 16.19 3.80 -7.97
N GLN A 96 16.11 2.49 -8.22
CA GLN A 96 15.72 1.97 -9.54
C GLN A 96 14.30 2.38 -9.93
N ALA A 97 13.35 2.32 -8.99
CA ALA A 97 11.97 2.77 -9.23
C ALA A 97 11.93 4.28 -9.55
N MET A 98 12.68 5.09 -8.81
CA MET A 98 12.77 6.53 -9.01
C MET A 98 13.46 6.89 -10.33
N GLU A 99 14.51 6.17 -10.71
CA GLU A 99 15.20 6.36 -11.98
C GLU A 99 14.32 5.95 -13.17
N ARG A 100 13.58 4.84 -13.06
CA ARG A 100 12.57 4.43 -14.04
C ARG A 100 11.46 5.47 -14.16
N ALA A 101 10.95 5.98 -13.04
CA ALA A 101 9.94 7.04 -13.02
C ALA A 101 10.47 8.33 -13.65
N LYS A 102 11.70 8.73 -13.33
CA LYS A 102 12.37 9.89 -13.93
C LYS A 102 12.55 9.72 -15.44
N ASN A 103 12.96 8.54 -15.90
CA ASN A 103 13.11 8.25 -17.33
C ASN A 103 11.76 8.27 -18.05
N MET A 104 10.71 7.66 -17.48
CA MET A 104 9.35 7.77 -18.01
C MET A 104 8.87 9.22 -18.08
N PHE A 105 9.08 10.00 -17.02
CA PHE A 105 8.68 11.39 -16.98
C PHE A 105 9.46 12.25 -17.99
N THR A 106 10.75 11.97 -18.17
CA THR A 106 11.60 12.64 -19.15
C THR A 106 11.17 12.30 -20.58
N ASP A 107 10.88 11.03 -20.87
CA ASP A 107 10.35 10.59 -22.17
C ASP A 107 8.98 11.24 -22.45
N LEU A 108 8.11 11.26 -21.45
CA LEU A 108 6.80 11.91 -21.53
C LEU A 108 6.94 13.41 -21.83
N MET A 109 7.83 14.12 -21.13
CA MET A 109 8.05 15.57 -21.36
C MET A 109 8.80 15.88 -22.65
N ALA A 110 9.65 14.97 -23.13
CA ALA A 110 10.33 15.12 -24.40
C ALA A 110 9.36 15.03 -25.59
N ASP A 111 8.25 14.31 -25.43
CA ASP A 111 7.17 14.21 -26.43
C ASP A 111 6.01 15.17 -26.10
N PRO A 112 5.94 16.36 -26.72
CA PRO A 112 4.84 17.31 -26.49
C PRO A 112 3.47 16.72 -26.86
N GLU A 113 3.41 15.77 -27.81
CA GLU A 113 2.16 15.06 -28.14
C GLU A 113 1.68 14.16 -26.99
N LYS A 114 2.60 13.47 -26.29
CA LYS A 114 2.23 12.66 -25.12
C LYS A 114 1.80 13.54 -23.95
N VAL A 115 2.47 14.68 -23.72
CA VAL A 115 2.04 15.66 -22.72
C VAL A 115 0.65 16.19 -23.05
N ALA A 116 0.40 16.59 -24.30
CA ALA A 116 -0.90 17.08 -24.73
C ALA A 116 -1.98 16.00 -24.60
N GLN A 117 -1.69 14.75 -24.95
CA GLN A 117 -2.60 13.62 -24.77
C GLN A 117 -2.91 13.39 -23.29
N LEU A 118 -1.91 13.42 -22.41
CA LEU A 118 -2.10 13.29 -20.96
C LEU A 118 -2.93 14.45 -20.41
N GLN A 119 -2.64 15.67 -20.86
CA GLN A 119 -3.36 16.87 -20.45
C GLN A 119 -4.82 16.85 -20.93
N GLU A 120 -5.08 16.41 -22.16
CA GLU A 120 -6.42 16.21 -22.69
C GLU A 120 -7.17 15.12 -21.92
N MET A 121 -6.48 14.04 -21.56
CA MET A 121 -7.06 12.95 -20.78
C MET A 121 -7.39 13.38 -19.34
N MET A 122 -6.58 14.25 -18.74
CA MET A 122 -6.91 14.86 -17.44
C MET A 122 -8.00 15.93 -17.54
N ALA A 123 -8.04 16.69 -18.63
CA ALA A 123 -9.04 17.71 -18.86
C ALA A 123 -10.40 17.12 -19.27
N ASN A 124 -10.43 15.89 -19.78
CA ASN A 124 -11.65 15.23 -20.24
C ASN A 124 -12.05 14.07 -19.30
N PRO A 125 -12.97 14.32 -18.33
CA PRO A 125 -13.38 13.30 -17.37
C PRO A 125 -14.05 12.08 -18.01
N GLU A 126 -14.68 12.22 -19.18
CA GLU A 126 -15.26 11.07 -19.90
C GLU A 126 -14.17 10.09 -20.37
N LYS A 127 -13.07 10.59 -20.96
CA LYS A 127 -11.95 9.73 -21.38
C LYS A 127 -11.31 9.01 -20.20
N MET A 128 -11.22 9.69 -19.05
CA MET A 128 -10.69 9.08 -17.82
C MET A 128 -11.61 7.96 -17.31
N GLN A 129 -12.93 8.16 -17.38
CA GLN A 129 -13.92 7.16 -17.01
C GLN A 129 -13.91 5.95 -17.97
N GLU A 130 -13.75 6.18 -19.27
CA GLU A 130 -13.63 5.12 -20.27
C GLU A 130 -12.34 4.31 -20.06
N MET A 131 -11.21 4.96 -19.78
CA MET A 131 -9.97 4.26 -19.45
C MET A 131 -10.14 3.42 -18.19
N GLN A 132 -10.78 3.94 -17.12
CA GLN A 132 -11.09 3.15 -15.93
C GLN A 132 -11.88 1.88 -16.27
N GLN A 133 -12.88 2.00 -17.16
CA GLN A 133 -13.66 0.86 -17.63
C GLN A 133 -12.80 -0.12 -18.44
N GLN A 134 -11.94 0.38 -19.33
CA GLN A 134 -11.04 -0.45 -20.12
C GLN A 134 -10.02 -1.18 -19.24
N TYR A 135 -9.49 -0.51 -18.21
CA TYR A 135 -8.56 -1.09 -17.24
C TYR A 135 -9.23 -2.17 -16.39
N ALA A 136 -10.45 -1.91 -15.90
CA ALA A 136 -11.28 -2.89 -15.20
C ALA A 136 -11.60 -4.12 -16.08
N SER A 137 -11.74 -3.90 -17.39
CA SER A 137 -12.01 -4.96 -18.37
C SER A 137 -10.78 -5.82 -18.68
N MET A 138 -9.59 -5.21 -18.77
CA MET A 138 -8.34 -5.94 -19.03
C MET A 138 -7.84 -6.73 -17.80
N PHE A 139 -8.00 -6.18 -16.60
CA PHE A 139 -7.54 -6.82 -15.36
C PHE A 139 -8.59 -7.67 -14.66
N GLY A 140 -9.69 -8.01 -15.34
CA GLY A 140 -10.61 -9.05 -14.89
C GLY A 140 -11.44 -8.67 -13.66
N GLY A 141 -12.19 -7.58 -13.74
CA GLY A 141 -13.53 -7.52 -13.14
C GLY A 141 -13.65 -7.56 -11.61
N VAL A 142 -12.62 -7.17 -10.86
CA VAL A 142 -12.79 -6.73 -9.48
C VAL A 142 -12.19 -5.33 -9.38
N PRO A 143 -13.00 -4.26 -9.31
CA PRO A 143 -12.47 -2.95 -9.04
C PRO A 143 -11.75 -3.01 -7.68
N PRO A 144 -10.48 -2.59 -7.58
CA PRO A 144 -9.82 -2.40 -6.30
C PRO A 144 -10.58 -1.30 -5.53
N GLY A 145 -11.52 -1.70 -4.68
CA GLY A 145 -12.40 -0.79 -3.92
C GLY A 145 -13.87 -1.23 -3.74
N ALA A 146 -14.34 -2.36 -4.32
CA ALA A 146 -15.73 -2.83 -4.15
C ALA A 146 -15.92 -4.07 -3.24
N GLU A 147 -15.20 -4.16 -2.12
CA GLU A 147 -15.66 -4.88 -0.92
C GLU A 147 -15.82 -3.80 0.17
N ALA A 148 -16.98 -3.51 0.78
CA ALA A 148 -18.12 -4.36 1.05
C ALA A 148 -19.42 -3.53 1.06
N ALA A 149 -20.43 -3.96 0.31
CA ALA A 149 -21.82 -3.66 0.64
C ALA A 149 -22.38 -4.81 1.49
N PRO A 150 -23.13 -4.52 2.57
CA PRO A 150 -23.54 -5.51 3.55
C PRO A 150 -24.53 -6.50 2.95
N ILE A 151 -24.22 -7.78 3.14
CA ILE A 151 -25.11 -8.93 2.90
C ILE A 151 -26.28 -8.82 3.88
N SER A 152 -27.25 -7.95 3.56
CA SER A 152 -28.43 -7.73 4.38
C SER A 152 -29.57 -8.54 3.78
N ASP A 153 -30.01 -9.54 4.54
CA ASP A 153 -31.36 -10.10 4.55
C ASP A 153 -31.84 -10.89 3.31
N ALA A 154 -31.52 -12.18 3.31
CA ALA A 154 -32.35 -13.20 2.68
C ALA A 154 -32.89 -14.16 3.76
N PRO A 155 -34.21 -14.34 3.89
CA PRO A 155 -34.82 -14.97 5.06
C PRO A 155 -34.64 -16.49 5.10
N ALA A 156 -34.38 -16.97 6.32
CA ALA A 156 -34.30 -18.35 6.72
C ALA A 156 -35.42 -19.24 6.16
N LYS A 157 -35.07 -20.18 5.27
CA LYS A 157 -35.88 -21.38 5.03
C LYS A 157 -35.15 -22.61 5.54
N LYS A 158 -35.60 -23.04 6.73
CA LYS A 158 -35.32 -24.35 7.34
C LYS A 158 -35.49 -25.47 6.30
N LYS A 159 -34.41 -26.18 5.97
CA LYS A 159 -34.48 -27.55 5.44
C LYS A 159 -33.50 -28.47 6.16
N LYS A 160 -34.03 -29.07 7.22
CA LYS A 160 -33.74 -30.38 7.76
C LYS A 160 -33.26 -31.34 6.65
N THR A 161 -32.10 -31.99 6.81
CA THR A 161 -31.91 -33.45 6.65
C THR A 161 -30.45 -33.91 6.77
N ARG A 162 -30.25 -34.89 7.68
CA ARG A 162 -29.40 -36.10 7.62
C ARG A 162 -27.86 -35.92 7.60
N ARG A 163 -27.17 -36.28 8.69
CA ARG A 163 -26.58 -37.61 9.01
C ARG A 163 -25.53 -38.09 7.99
N GLY A 164 -24.29 -38.21 8.47
CA GLY A 164 -23.16 -38.91 7.84
C GLY A 164 -22.01 -37.93 7.59
N GLY A 165 -20.91 -37.89 8.35
CA GLY A 165 -20.14 -39.00 8.87
C GLY A 165 -19.03 -39.35 7.89
N LYS A 166 -17.85 -38.71 7.98
CA LYS A 166 -16.58 -39.34 7.60
C LYS A 166 -15.39 -38.61 8.22
N LYS A 167 -14.77 -39.29 9.16
CA LYS A 167 -13.43 -39.02 9.67
C LYS A 167 -12.45 -39.20 8.51
N HIS A 168 -11.61 -38.21 8.22
CA HIS A 168 -10.34 -38.44 7.56
C HIS A 168 -9.18 -37.97 8.45
N LYS A 169 -8.36 -38.96 8.77
CA LYS A 169 -7.14 -38.97 9.56
C LYS A 169 -6.03 -39.27 8.56
N LYS A 170 -5.05 -38.38 8.40
CA LYS A 170 -3.69 -38.67 7.92
C LYS A 170 -2.85 -37.39 8.10
N LYS A 171 -1.91 -37.33 9.06
CA LYS A 171 -0.53 -37.87 9.04
C LYS A 171 0.27 -37.17 7.92
N GLY A 172 1.07 -36.15 8.26
CA GLY A 172 2.54 -36.23 8.44
C GLY A 172 3.23 -36.00 7.08
N GLN A 173 4.16 -35.08 6.91
CA GLN A 173 5.57 -35.19 7.31
C GLN A 173 6.37 -34.00 6.74
N GLN A 174 7.48 -33.68 7.43
CA GLN A 174 8.81 -33.26 6.93
C GLN A 174 8.92 -31.90 6.21
N THR A 175 9.71 -30.91 6.69
CA THR A 175 11.18 -30.83 6.91
C THR A 175 12.02 -31.20 5.68
N GLU A 176 12.44 -30.18 4.93
CA GLU A 176 13.78 -30.01 4.32
C GLU A 176 13.96 -28.47 4.27
N GLU A 177 14.82 -27.84 5.08
CA GLU A 177 16.28 -27.79 4.95
C GLU A 177 16.73 -27.59 3.50
N GLY A 178 16.74 -26.31 3.09
CA GLY A 178 17.39 -25.83 1.87
C GLY A 178 18.54 -24.91 2.26
N GLU A 179 19.67 -25.54 2.55
CA GLU A 179 21.02 -25.00 2.53
C GLU A 179 21.36 -24.58 1.09
N GLU A 180 21.70 -23.30 0.87
CA GLU A 180 22.64 -22.99 -0.21
C GLU A 180 23.48 -21.77 0.16
N ALA A 181 24.76 -22.06 0.32
CA ALA A 181 25.85 -21.12 0.44
C ALA A 181 26.24 -20.55 -0.93
N ALA A 182 26.57 -19.26 -0.96
CA ALA A 182 27.56 -18.66 -1.85
C ALA A 182 27.92 -17.33 -1.18
N GLU A 183 28.98 -17.22 -0.39
CA GLU A 183 30.39 -17.26 -0.81
C GLU A 183 30.64 -16.51 -2.12
N GLY A 184 31.08 -15.26 -1.99
CA GLY A 184 31.49 -14.37 -3.06
C GLY A 184 32.39 -13.30 -2.47
N ALA A 185 33.65 -13.67 -2.26
CA ALA A 185 34.77 -12.79 -1.96
C ALA A 185 35.21 -12.01 -3.22
N GLU A 186 36.16 -11.10 -3.02
CA GLU A 186 36.95 -10.35 -4.02
C GLU A 186 36.26 -9.15 -4.70
N ALA A 187 36.88 -7.98 -4.89
CA ALA A 187 38.26 -7.57 -4.67
C ALA A 187 38.30 -6.06 -4.38
N ALA A 188 39.28 -5.69 -3.56
CA ALA A 188 39.84 -4.35 -3.55
C ALA A 188 40.61 -4.13 -4.87
N GLU A 189 40.35 -3.04 -5.57
CA GLU A 189 41.40 -2.38 -6.36
C GLU A 189 41.33 -0.86 -6.17
N THR A 190 42.36 -0.39 -5.50
CA THR A 190 42.91 0.94 -5.55
C THR A 190 43.18 1.36 -7.00
N SER A 191 42.76 2.56 -7.39
CA SER A 191 43.45 3.29 -8.46
C SER A 191 43.65 4.75 -8.06
N THR A 192 44.93 5.08 -8.17
CA THR A 192 45.69 6.33 -7.99
C THR A 192 45.05 7.58 -8.58
#